data_AF-A0A1Y0M9F4-F1
#
_entry.id   AF-A0A1Y0M9F4-F1
#
_cell.length_a   1.000
_cell.length_b   1.000
_cell.length_c   1.000
_cell.angle_alpha   90.00
_cell.angle_beta   90.00
_cell.angle_gamma   90.00
#
_symmetry.space_group_name_H-M   'P 1'
#
loop_
_entity.id
_entity.type
_entity.pdbx_description
1 polymer ?
#
loop_
_entity_poly.entity_id
_entity_poly.type
_entity_poly.pdbx_seq_one_letter_code
_entity_poly.pdbx_strand_id
1 'polypeptide(L)'
;MNTKTIILSITLFTFLVKSTSSQTDPNFEFKNAVREEIGAVKKLKKFDNEDLRKTIHVRFLHQDYKKAYISNSKQVYLLRYNIFTDEMEYVKNNNIYTLNKSEHKIIDFFEIKAKYGIFYLDNELNYFLIKNSGKNSVLIKQIVQFDEGKKVVTQFDTKIAPKFFRKNDQLFIAFNNKELKSIPKRKKAFYKLFNNKAALIKKYMSEQKLSHKNIDDIVKITTYFNSL
;
A
#
# COMPACT_ATOMS: atom_id res chain seq x y z
N MET A 1 -73.34 -56.25 24.74
CA MET A 1 -73.01 -56.05 23.31
C MET A 1 -71.58 -55.54 23.24
N ASN A 2 -70.68 -56.36 22.69
CA ASN A 2 -69.22 -56.22 22.81
C ASN A 2 -68.69 -54.97 22.10
N THR A 3 -68.22 -53.98 22.85
CA THR A 3 -67.44 -52.85 22.36
C THR A 3 -65.97 -53.24 22.28
N LYS A 4 -65.40 -53.15 21.07
CA LYS A 4 -63.98 -53.42 20.79
C LYS A 4 -63.12 -52.26 21.30
N THR A 5 -62.16 -52.57 22.16
CA THR A 5 -61.14 -51.62 22.62
C THR A 5 -60.01 -51.58 21.59
N ILE A 6 -59.81 -50.43 20.94
CA ILE A 6 -58.70 -50.18 20.01
C ILE A 6 -57.56 -49.54 20.81
N ILE A 7 -56.41 -50.21 20.89
CA ILE A 7 -55.19 -49.69 21.52
C ILE A 7 -54.38 -48.96 20.44
N LEU A 8 -54.24 -47.65 20.59
CA LEU A 8 -53.42 -46.79 19.72
C LEU A 8 -51.99 -46.74 20.27
N SER A 9 -51.03 -47.34 19.55
CA SER A 9 -49.61 -47.31 19.89
C SER A 9 -48.99 -45.98 19.44
N ILE A 10 -48.65 -45.11 20.40
CA ILE A 10 -47.92 -43.86 20.14
C ILE A 10 -46.42 -44.18 20.25
N THR A 11 -45.73 -44.19 19.12
CA THR A 11 -44.26 -44.31 19.08
C THR A 11 -43.64 -42.92 19.27
N LEU A 12 -43.01 -42.72 20.42
CA LEU A 12 -42.31 -41.50 20.81
C LEU A 12 -40.94 -41.46 20.12
N PHE A 13 -40.78 -40.58 19.13
CA PHE A 13 -39.52 -40.40 18.40
C PHE A 13 -38.61 -39.42 19.17
N THR A 14 -37.60 -39.94 19.87
CA THR A 14 -36.60 -39.13 20.56
C THR A 14 -35.51 -38.68 19.59
N PHE A 15 -35.50 -37.39 19.23
CA PHE A 15 -34.41 -36.78 18.48
C PHE A 15 -33.19 -36.58 19.39
N LEU A 16 -32.16 -37.40 19.20
CA LEU A 16 -30.82 -37.18 19.76
C LEU A 16 -30.15 -36.03 18.98
N VAL A 17 -30.11 -34.83 19.56
CA VAL A 17 -29.33 -33.70 19.04
C VAL A 17 -27.85 -33.99 19.32
N LYS A 18 -27.12 -34.45 18.31
CA LYS A 18 -25.65 -34.48 18.34
C LYS A 18 -25.15 -33.06 18.08
N SER A 19 -24.65 -32.38 19.11
CA SER A 19 -23.83 -31.19 18.95
C SER A 19 -22.51 -31.61 18.30
N THR A 20 -22.40 -31.39 16.99
CA THR A 20 -21.11 -31.49 16.29
C THR A 20 -20.38 -30.17 16.46
N SER A 21 -19.35 -30.17 17.29
CA SER A 21 -18.33 -29.11 17.21
C SER A 21 -17.53 -29.37 15.95
N SER A 22 -17.80 -28.62 14.89
CA SER A 22 -16.93 -28.60 13.71
C SER A 22 -15.60 -27.97 14.13
N GLN A 23 -14.57 -28.80 14.27
CA GLN A 23 -13.20 -28.29 14.34
C GLN A 23 -12.82 -27.91 12.92
N THR A 24 -12.56 -26.62 12.71
CA THR A 24 -11.92 -26.12 11.50
C THR A 24 -10.53 -26.78 11.41
N ASP A 25 -10.19 -27.30 10.22
CA ASP A 25 -8.86 -27.85 9.96
C ASP A 25 -7.82 -26.76 10.32
N PRO A 26 -6.85 -27.04 11.22
CA PRO A 26 -5.80 -26.08 11.56
C PRO A 26 -5.03 -25.58 10.32
N ASN A 27 -4.97 -26.38 9.25
CA ASN A 27 -4.41 -25.95 7.97
C ASN A 27 -5.31 -24.98 7.22
N PHE A 28 -6.62 -24.99 7.43
CA PHE A 28 -7.56 -24.06 6.83
C PHE A 28 -7.48 -22.69 7.49
N GLU A 29 -7.44 -22.63 8.83
CA GLU A 29 -7.16 -21.37 9.55
C GLU A 29 -5.77 -20.84 9.24
N PHE A 30 -4.75 -21.70 9.17
CA PHE A 30 -3.40 -21.29 8.76
C PHE A 30 -3.38 -20.79 7.31
N LYS A 31 -4.03 -21.47 6.36
CA LYS A 31 -4.11 -21.03 4.95
C LYS A 31 -4.88 -19.71 4.81
N ASN A 32 -5.89 -19.45 5.63
CA ASN A 32 -6.64 -18.20 5.63
C ASN A 32 -5.86 -17.06 6.28
N ALA A 33 -5.18 -17.29 7.41
CA ALA A 33 -4.27 -16.33 8.03
C ALA A 33 -3.11 -15.98 7.08
N VAL A 34 -2.56 -17.00 6.42
CA VAL A 34 -1.59 -16.87 5.33
C VAL A 34 -2.19 -16.00 4.21
N ARG A 35 -3.35 -16.35 3.66
CA ARG A 35 -3.98 -15.63 2.54
C ARG A 35 -4.36 -14.17 2.87
N GLU A 36 -4.76 -13.88 4.10
CA GLU A 36 -5.01 -12.51 4.57
C GLU A 36 -3.71 -11.69 4.67
N GLU A 37 -2.59 -12.30 5.05
CA GLU A 37 -1.28 -11.63 5.12
C GLU A 37 -0.53 -11.55 3.77
N ILE A 38 -0.68 -12.53 2.87
CA ILE A 38 0.35 -12.90 1.86
C ILE A 38 0.12 -12.37 0.44
N GLY A 39 -1.08 -11.96 0.09
CA GLY A 39 -1.41 -11.41 -1.24
C GLY A 39 -1.31 -12.32 -2.44
N ALA A 40 -1.82 -11.81 -3.56
CA ALA A 40 -1.99 -12.58 -4.79
C ALA A 40 -0.65 -12.94 -5.45
N VAL A 41 -0.56 -14.14 -6.02
CA VAL A 41 0.61 -14.56 -6.81
C VAL A 41 0.49 -13.97 -8.22
N LYS A 42 1.30 -12.95 -8.55
CA LYS A 42 1.47 -12.51 -9.94
C LYS A 42 2.69 -13.19 -10.56
N LYS A 43 2.47 -14.00 -11.59
CA LYS A 43 3.55 -14.53 -12.44
C LYS A 43 4.18 -13.36 -13.21
N LEU A 44 5.40 -12.97 -12.85
CA LEU A 44 6.12 -11.87 -13.50
C LEU A 44 6.34 -12.17 -14.99
N LYS A 45 5.98 -11.23 -15.86
CA LYS A 45 6.30 -11.28 -17.30
C LYS A 45 7.83 -11.17 -17.43
N LYS A 46 8.50 -12.21 -17.95
CA LYS A 46 9.94 -12.14 -18.24
C LYS A 46 10.15 -11.14 -19.38
N PHE A 47 10.99 -10.13 -19.14
CA PHE A 47 11.41 -9.18 -20.15
C PHE A 47 12.69 -9.71 -20.82
N ASP A 48 12.60 -10.17 -22.06
CA ASP A 48 13.70 -10.81 -22.78
C ASP A 48 14.44 -9.85 -23.74
N ASN A 49 14.47 -8.56 -23.41
CA ASN A 49 15.14 -7.53 -24.21
C ASN A 49 16.36 -7.02 -23.46
N GLU A 50 17.55 -7.22 -24.03
CA GLU A 50 18.84 -6.81 -23.45
C GLU A 50 18.90 -5.31 -23.11
N ASP A 51 18.30 -4.46 -23.95
CA ASP A 51 18.25 -3.02 -23.69
C ASP A 51 17.38 -2.69 -22.46
N LEU A 52 16.33 -3.47 -22.21
CA LEU A 52 15.46 -3.31 -21.06
C LEU A 52 16.13 -3.77 -19.76
N ARG A 53 17.04 -4.75 -19.82
CA ARG A 53 17.83 -5.19 -18.65
C ARG A 53 18.68 -4.07 -18.09
N LYS A 54 19.11 -3.10 -18.92
CA LYS A 54 19.87 -1.92 -18.49
C LYS A 54 19.08 -1.01 -17.54
N THR A 55 17.75 -1.02 -17.58
CA THR A 55 16.92 -0.12 -16.78
C THR A 55 15.91 -0.82 -15.88
N ILE A 56 15.81 -2.15 -15.94
CA ILE A 56 14.85 -2.94 -15.14
C ILE A 56 14.97 -2.72 -13.62
N HIS A 57 16.19 -2.41 -13.15
CA HIS A 57 16.48 -2.14 -11.75
C HIS A 57 15.85 -0.83 -11.25
N VAL A 58 15.56 0.13 -12.15
CA VAL A 58 14.95 1.43 -11.84
C VAL A 58 13.52 1.29 -11.33
N ARG A 59 12.86 0.16 -11.60
CA ARG A 59 11.53 -0.14 -11.06
C ARG A 59 11.52 -0.25 -9.55
N PHE A 60 12.65 -0.58 -8.94
CA PHE A 60 12.71 -0.86 -7.51
C PHE A 60 13.31 0.32 -6.76
N LEU A 61 12.85 0.49 -5.51
CA LEU A 61 13.48 1.43 -4.58
C LEU A 61 14.93 1.04 -4.31
N HIS A 62 15.15 -0.25 -4.06
CA HIS A 62 16.46 -0.87 -3.89
C HIS A 62 16.48 -2.17 -4.68
N GLN A 63 17.63 -2.53 -5.25
CA GLN A 63 17.73 -3.78 -6.02
C GLN A 63 17.60 -5.01 -5.12
N ASP A 64 18.21 -4.95 -3.93
CA ASP A 64 18.14 -6.02 -2.95
C ASP A 64 16.91 -5.92 -2.07
N TYR A 65 16.51 -7.06 -1.51
CA TYR A 65 15.55 -7.09 -0.42
C TYR A 65 16.18 -6.50 0.85
N LYS A 66 15.44 -5.65 1.54
CA LYS A 66 15.83 -5.02 2.80
C LYS A 66 14.97 -5.55 3.93
N LYS A 67 15.53 -5.60 5.14
CA LYS A 67 14.77 -6.07 6.29
C LYS A 67 13.72 -5.04 6.69
N ALA A 68 12.53 -5.52 7.00
CA ALA A 68 11.42 -4.69 7.43
C ALA A 68 10.50 -5.42 8.41
N TYR A 69 9.80 -4.62 9.21
CA TYR A 69 8.62 -5.05 9.96
C TYR A 69 7.35 -4.70 9.18
N ILE A 70 6.31 -5.50 9.38
CA ILE A 70 4.97 -5.25 8.83
C ILE A 70 4.04 -4.98 10.01
N SER A 71 3.52 -3.76 10.08
CA SER A 71 2.68 -3.24 11.16
C SER A 71 3.29 -3.53 12.53
N ASN A 72 2.57 -4.21 13.42
CA ASN A 72 3.01 -4.54 14.77
C ASN A 72 3.70 -5.92 14.85
N SER A 73 3.94 -6.58 13.71
CA SER A 73 4.62 -7.88 13.70
C SER A 73 6.07 -7.72 14.17
N LYS A 74 6.49 -8.62 15.07
CA LYS A 74 7.89 -8.73 15.51
C LYS A 74 8.73 -9.56 14.55
N GLN A 75 8.11 -10.20 13.55
CA GLN A 75 8.81 -10.99 12.55
C GLN A 75 9.52 -10.06 11.56
N VAL A 76 10.78 -10.40 11.25
CA VAL A 76 11.55 -9.70 10.23
C VAL A 76 11.26 -10.32 8.86
N TYR A 77 10.87 -9.49 7.91
CA TYR A 77 10.64 -9.86 6.52
C TYR A 77 11.72 -9.27 5.62
N LEU A 78 12.09 -9.99 4.56
CA LEU A 78 12.92 -9.46 3.48
C LEU A 78 11.99 -8.92 2.39
N LEU A 79 11.85 -7.60 2.33
CA LEU A 79 10.94 -6.91 1.42
C LEU A 79 11.69 -6.06 0.40
N ARG A 80 11.08 -5.86 -0.77
CA ARG A 80 11.55 -4.92 -1.79
C ARG A 80 10.36 -4.20 -2.41
N TYR A 81 10.43 -2.88 -2.52
CA TYR A 81 9.37 -2.10 -3.13
C TYR A 81 9.57 -1.97 -4.64
N ASN A 82 8.64 -2.51 -5.43
CA ASN A 82 8.51 -2.28 -6.86
C ASN A 82 7.63 -1.04 -7.07
N ILE A 83 8.27 0.11 -7.30
CA ILE A 83 7.62 1.40 -7.48
C ILE A 83 6.78 1.43 -8.76
N PHE A 84 7.21 0.71 -9.81
CA PHE A 84 6.50 0.69 -11.09
C PHE A 84 5.14 -0.01 -11.00
N THR A 85 5.07 -1.17 -10.33
CA THR A 85 3.79 -1.88 -10.12
C THR A 85 3.09 -1.48 -8.82
N ASP A 86 3.72 -0.63 -8.02
CA ASP A 86 3.29 -0.27 -6.67
C ASP A 86 3.07 -1.48 -5.76
N GLU A 87 4.01 -2.44 -5.75
CA GLU A 87 3.90 -3.69 -4.99
C GLU A 87 5.09 -3.87 -4.05
N MET A 88 4.83 -4.35 -2.83
CA MET A 88 5.88 -4.80 -1.90
C MET A 88 6.12 -6.30 -2.13
N GLU A 89 7.27 -6.63 -2.70
CA GLU A 89 7.69 -7.99 -2.99
C GLU A 89 8.41 -8.60 -1.78
N TYR A 90 8.27 -9.91 -1.57
CA TYR A 90 9.02 -10.66 -0.56
C TYR A 90 9.34 -12.08 -1.03
N VAL A 91 10.37 -12.68 -0.44
CA VAL A 91 10.83 -14.03 -0.80
C VAL A 91 10.39 -15.04 0.26
N LYS A 92 9.77 -16.14 -0.17
CA LYS A 92 9.43 -17.29 0.68
C LYS A 92 9.58 -18.57 -0.15
N ASN A 93 10.24 -19.60 0.38
CA ASN A 93 10.43 -20.89 -0.31
C ASN A 93 10.92 -20.74 -1.77
N ASN A 94 11.93 -19.88 -2.00
CA ASN A 94 12.50 -19.54 -3.31
C ASN A 94 11.52 -18.92 -4.33
N ASN A 95 10.32 -18.54 -3.90
CA ASN A 95 9.32 -17.86 -4.72
C ASN A 95 9.18 -16.39 -4.27
N ILE A 96 8.85 -15.52 -5.24
CA ILE A 96 8.56 -14.11 -4.99
C ILE A 96 7.05 -13.92 -4.90
N TYR A 97 6.60 -13.24 -3.87
CA TYR A 97 5.21 -12.92 -3.60
C TYR A 97 5.04 -11.41 -3.42
N THR A 98 3.81 -10.92 -3.51
CA THR A 98 3.47 -9.50 -3.27
C THR A 98 2.54 -9.36 -2.09
N LEU A 99 2.83 -8.46 -1.16
CA LEU A 99 1.97 -8.21 -0.01
C LEU A 99 0.61 -7.65 -0.44
N ASN A 100 -0.45 -8.14 0.20
CA ASN A 100 -1.77 -7.52 0.08
C ASN A 100 -1.75 -6.10 0.63
N LYS A 101 -2.35 -5.17 -0.12
CA LYS A 101 -2.61 -3.83 0.38
C LYS A 101 -3.86 -3.83 1.24
N SER A 102 -3.75 -3.24 2.42
CA SER A 102 -4.87 -3.00 3.31
C SER A 102 -4.62 -1.69 4.04
N GLU A 103 -5.68 -0.98 4.42
CA GLU A 103 -5.57 0.22 5.23
C GLU A 103 -4.84 -0.07 6.56
N HIS A 104 -4.25 0.97 7.16
CA HIS A 104 -3.52 0.91 8.43
C HIS A 104 -2.27 0.01 8.44
N LYS A 105 -1.92 -0.63 7.32
CA LYS A 105 -0.67 -1.39 7.19
C LYS A 105 0.51 -0.42 7.06
N ILE A 106 1.53 -0.62 7.89
CA ILE A 106 2.78 0.13 7.86
C ILE A 106 3.91 -0.84 7.53
N ILE A 107 4.78 -0.47 6.60
CA ILE A 107 6.01 -1.21 6.31
C ILE A 107 7.18 -0.40 6.85
N ASP A 108 7.87 -0.93 7.86
CA ASP A 108 8.99 -0.25 8.52
C ASP A 108 10.31 -0.86 8.07
N PHE A 109 10.95 -0.26 7.06
CA PHE A 109 12.28 -0.62 6.63
C PHE A 109 13.31 0.02 7.57
N PHE A 110 13.52 -0.62 8.72
CA PHE A 110 14.36 -0.11 9.79
C PHE A 110 15.84 0.06 9.41
N GLU A 111 16.36 -0.75 8.48
CA GLU A 111 17.77 -0.64 8.01
C GLU A 111 18.04 0.67 7.25
N ILE A 112 17.05 1.15 6.49
CA ILE A 112 17.16 2.37 5.67
C ILE A 112 16.37 3.55 6.26
N LYS A 113 15.83 3.39 7.47
CA LYS A 113 15.04 4.39 8.21
C LYS A 113 13.89 4.97 7.37
N ALA A 114 13.17 4.10 6.65
CA ALA A 114 12.06 4.47 5.79
C ALA A 114 10.79 3.73 6.20
N LYS A 115 9.68 4.46 6.35
CA LYS A 115 8.37 3.89 6.66
C LYS A 115 7.40 4.13 5.51
N TYR A 116 6.68 3.10 5.10
CA TYR A 116 5.63 3.20 4.09
C TYR A 116 4.27 2.95 4.73
N GLY A 117 3.27 3.74 4.34
CA GLY A 117 1.87 3.52 4.65
C GLY A 117 1.06 3.27 3.38
N ILE A 118 -0.15 2.76 3.56
CA ILE A 118 -1.07 2.49 2.46
C ILE A 118 -2.26 3.46 2.56
N PHE A 119 -2.51 4.19 1.49
CA PHE A 119 -3.58 5.20 1.40
C PHE A 119 -4.32 5.08 0.07
N TYR A 120 -5.58 5.51 0.04
CA TYR A 120 -6.34 5.63 -1.20
C TYR A 120 -5.84 6.79 -2.06
N LEU A 121 -5.62 6.51 -3.33
CA LEU A 121 -5.41 7.49 -4.40
C LEU A 121 -6.25 7.03 -5.59
N ASP A 122 -7.17 7.87 -6.05
CA ASP A 122 -8.07 7.58 -7.17
C ASP A 122 -8.81 6.23 -7.02
N ASN A 123 -9.34 5.97 -5.81
CA ASN A 123 -10.05 4.75 -5.40
C ASN A 123 -9.21 3.47 -5.34
N GLU A 124 -7.88 3.56 -5.48
CA GLU A 124 -6.98 2.42 -5.35
C GLU A 124 -6.03 2.58 -4.16
N LEU A 125 -5.78 1.48 -3.46
CA LEU A 125 -4.78 1.46 -2.39
C LEU A 125 -3.37 1.55 -2.97
N ASN A 126 -2.61 2.49 -2.45
CA ASN A 126 -1.30 2.84 -2.95
C ASN A 126 -0.28 2.93 -1.80
N TYR A 127 0.97 2.53 -2.05
CA TYR A 127 2.05 2.76 -1.08
C TYR A 127 2.55 4.20 -1.15
N PHE A 128 2.83 4.78 0.02
CA PHE A 128 3.43 6.10 0.19
C PHE A 128 4.54 6.06 1.22
N LEU A 129 5.65 6.73 0.95
CA LEU A 129 6.67 6.99 1.96
C LEU A 129 6.13 8.02 2.95
N ILE A 130 6.19 7.71 4.24
CA ILE A 130 5.77 8.58 5.34
C ILE A 130 6.95 9.44 5.75
N LYS A 131 6.84 10.77 5.57
CA LYS A 131 7.86 11.73 6.03
C LYS A 131 7.59 12.26 7.43
N ASN A 132 6.32 12.40 7.78
CA ASN A 132 5.89 12.67 9.14
C ASN A 132 4.54 11.97 9.37
N SER A 133 4.32 11.55 10.61
CA SER A 133 3.06 10.99 11.07
C SER A 133 2.44 11.86 12.17
N GLY A 134 1.12 11.84 12.26
CA GLY A 134 0.34 12.53 13.30
C GLY A 134 -1.14 12.42 12.99
N LYS A 135 -1.94 13.37 13.48
CA LYS A 135 -3.34 13.52 13.03
C LYS A 135 -3.38 13.77 11.52
N ASN A 136 -2.49 14.62 11.02
CA ASN A 136 -2.25 14.81 9.60
C ASN A 136 -0.80 14.41 9.28
N SER A 137 -0.60 13.75 8.14
CA SER A 137 0.68 13.15 7.76
C SER A 137 1.17 13.68 6.41
N VAL A 138 2.48 13.86 6.27
CA VAL A 138 3.13 14.21 4.99
C VAL A 138 3.62 12.94 4.32
N LEU A 139 3.20 12.76 3.07
CA LEU A 139 3.40 11.54 2.30
C LEU A 139 4.06 11.84 0.96
N ILE A 140 4.88 10.90 0.48
CA ILE A 140 5.48 10.94 -0.86
C ILE A 140 5.02 9.73 -1.66
N LYS A 141 4.46 9.98 -2.85
CA LYS A 141 4.28 8.95 -3.86
C LYS A 141 5.49 8.93 -4.79
N GLN A 142 6.18 7.81 -4.81
CA GLN A 142 7.30 7.60 -5.71
C GLN A 142 6.81 7.12 -7.07
N ILE A 143 7.41 7.62 -8.16
CA ILE A 143 6.90 7.34 -9.52
C ILE A 143 8.00 6.82 -10.45
N VAL A 144 7.78 5.63 -10.99
CA VAL A 144 8.55 5.06 -12.12
C VAL A 144 7.61 4.93 -13.30
N GLN A 145 8.07 5.28 -14.49
CA GLN A 145 7.34 5.05 -15.74
C GLN A 145 8.13 4.15 -16.67
N PHE A 146 7.42 3.55 -17.63
CA PHE A 146 7.97 2.76 -18.71
C PHE A 146 7.76 3.50 -20.02
N ASP A 147 8.83 3.68 -20.77
CA ASP A 147 8.83 4.14 -22.15
C ASP A 147 9.01 2.91 -23.04
N GLU A 148 8.06 2.64 -23.93
CA GLU A 148 8.10 1.50 -24.86
C GLU A 148 9.17 1.68 -25.94
N GLY A 149 9.72 2.89 -26.09
CA GLY A 149 10.68 3.24 -27.12
C GLY A 149 10.04 3.31 -28.51
N LYS A 150 10.90 3.31 -29.54
CA LYS A 150 10.49 3.39 -30.95
C LYS A 150 11.18 2.29 -31.73
N LYS A 151 10.38 1.45 -32.39
CA LYS A 151 10.87 0.46 -33.37
C LYS A 151 11.31 1.17 -34.64
N VAL A 152 12.38 0.68 -35.25
CA VAL A 152 12.84 1.14 -36.57
C VAL A 152 11.85 0.60 -37.61
N VAL A 153 11.24 1.49 -38.39
CA VAL A 153 10.32 1.12 -39.49
C VAL A 153 11.01 1.32 -40.83
N THR A 154 11.89 2.32 -40.92
CA THR A 154 12.67 2.68 -42.12
C THR A 154 14.16 2.77 -41.82
N GLN A 155 15.01 2.76 -42.84
CA GLN A 155 16.48 2.89 -42.69
C GLN A 155 16.93 4.26 -42.15
N PHE A 156 16.02 5.25 -42.12
CA PHE A 156 16.27 6.58 -41.56
C PHE A 156 15.79 6.72 -40.10
N ASP A 157 15.10 5.72 -39.56
CA ASP A 157 14.62 5.78 -38.18
C ASP A 157 15.74 5.48 -37.18
N THR A 158 15.88 6.35 -36.18
CA THR A 158 16.72 6.06 -35.01
C THR A 158 15.98 5.11 -34.07
N LYS A 159 16.58 3.95 -33.76
CA LYS A 159 16.08 3.03 -32.74
C LYS A 159 16.10 3.74 -31.37
N ILE A 160 14.95 3.81 -30.70
CA ILE A 160 14.87 4.24 -29.29
C ILE A 160 14.53 3.00 -28.47
N ALA A 161 15.44 2.61 -27.59
CA ALA A 161 15.24 1.43 -26.76
C ALA A 161 14.19 1.65 -25.67
N PRO A 162 13.36 0.63 -25.36
CA PRO A 162 12.44 0.69 -24.23
C PRO A 162 13.19 0.82 -22.91
N LYS A 163 12.66 1.61 -21.98
CA LYS A 163 13.33 1.87 -20.69
C LYS A 163 12.39 2.21 -19.55
N PHE A 164 12.81 1.87 -18.34
CA PHE A 164 12.25 2.42 -17.11
C PHE A 164 13.00 3.68 -16.71
N PHE A 165 12.28 4.67 -16.16
CA PHE A 165 12.88 5.90 -15.69
C PHE A 165 12.10 6.52 -14.52
N ARG A 166 12.80 7.24 -13.65
CA ARG A 166 12.21 7.94 -12.49
C ARG A 166 11.54 9.23 -12.95
N LYS A 167 10.35 9.50 -12.42
CA LYS A 167 9.69 10.81 -12.47
C LYS A 167 9.88 11.52 -11.14
N ASN A 168 9.59 12.81 -11.13
CA ASN A 168 9.51 13.57 -9.89
C ASN A 168 8.44 12.97 -8.99
N ASP A 169 8.82 12.75 -7.74
CA ASP A 169 7.89 12.25 -6.73
C ASP A 169 6.78 13.26 -6.46
N GLN A 170 5.60 12.76 -6.13
CA GLN A 170 4.45 13.58 -5.79
C GLN A 170 4.28 13.68 -4.27
N LEU A 171 4.04 14.90 -3.81
CA LEU A 171 3.84 15.21 -2.40
C LEU A 171 2.36 15.30 -2.07
N PHE A 172 1.99 14.74 -0.92
CA PHE A 172 0.63 14.77 -0.41
C PHE A 172 0.60 15.08 1.08
N ILE A 173 -0.52 15.63 1.53
CA ILE A 173 -0.92 15.65 2.94
C ILE A 173 -2.14 14.75 3.09
N ALA A 174 -2.06 13.78 4.01
CA ALA A 174 -3.20 12.99 4.43
C ALA A 174 -3.85 13.65 5.66
N PHE A 175 -5.01 14.28 5.47
CA PHE A 175 -5.76 14.90 6.54
C PHE A 175 -6.54 13.85 7.33
N ASN A 176 -6.42 13.87 8.66
CA ASN A 176 -6.94 12.84 9.56
C ASN A 176 -6.53 11.40 9.15
N ASN A 177 -5.42 11.26 8.43
CA ASN A 177 -4.96 10.03 7.78
C ASN A 177 -5.99 9.34 6.87
N LYS A 178 -6.97 10.08 6.34
CA LYS A 178 -8.05 9.57 5.48
C LYS A 178 -8.14 10.32 4.15
N GLU A 179 -8.17 11.64 4.21
CA GLU A 179 -8.34 12.47 3.03
C GLU A 179 -6.99 12.88 2.45
N LEU A 180 -6.64 12.31 1.30
CA LEU A 180 -5.38 12.60 0.63
C LEU A 180 -5.52 13.83 -0.27
N LYS A 181 -4.66 14.84 -0.07
CA LYS A 181 -4.58 16.04 -0.92
C LYS A 181 -3.18 16.21 -1.48
N SER A 182 -3.07 16.36 -2.79
CA SER A 182 -1.79 16.70 -3.44
C SER A 182 -1.39 18.13 -3.11
N ILE A 183 -0.08 18.38 -3.03
CA ILE A 183 0.45 19.73 -2.77
C ILE A 183 0.26 20.61 -4.02
N PRO A 184 -0.55 21.69 -3.95
CA PRO A 184 -0.78 22.55 -5.10
C PRO A 184 0.47 23.36 -5.45
N LYS A 185 0.72 23.55 -6.75
CA LYS A 185 1.83 24.39 -7.22
C LYS A 185 1.71 25.85 -6.75
N ARG A 186 0.48 26.35 -6.65
CA ARG A 186 0.19 27.75 -6.28
C ARG A 186 0.04 27.90 -4.76
N LYS A 187 0.80 28.83 -4.17
CA LYS A 187 0.81 29.12 -2.73
C LYS A 187 -0.57 29.43 -2.16
N LYS A 188 -1.39 30.21 -2.87
CA LYS A 188 -2.79 30.50 -2.47
C LYS A 188 -3.65 29.25 -2.38
N ALA A 189 -3.48 28.29 -3.28
CA ALA A 189 -4.23 27.02 -3.26
C ALA A 189 -3.73 26.09 -2.15
N PHE A 190 -2.43 26.11 -1.85
CA PHE A 190 -1.88 25.38 -0.70
C PHE A 190 -2.52 25.83 0.62
N TYR A 191 -2.69 27.13 0.85
CA TYR A 191 -3.38 27.62 2.06
C TYR A 191 -4.82 27.12 2.19
N LYS A 192 -5.53 26.96 1.07
CA LYS A 192 -6.92 26.47 1.08
C LYS A 192 -7.03 25.04 1.58
N LEU A 193 -5.96 24.24 1.53
CA LEU A 193 -5.96 22.89 2.09
C LEU A 193 -6.26 22.87 3.60
N PHE A 194 -5.97 23.96 4.32
CA PHE A 194 -6.11 24.05 5.77
C PHE A 194 -7.42 24.72 6.22
N ASN A 195 -8.39 24.90 5.31
CA ASN A 195 -9.74 25.40 5.59
C ASN A 195 -9.76 26.62 6.53
N ASN A 196 -10.44 26.53 7.67
CA ASN A 196 -10.60 27.60 8.66
C ASN A 196 -9.28 28.00 9.36
N LYS A 197 -8.22 27.19 9.27
CA LYS A 197 -6.90 27.50 9.84
C LYS A 197 -5.92 28.10 8.82
N ALA A 198 -6.36 28.36 7.58
CA ALA A 198 -5.52 28.89 6.51
C ALA A 198 -4.79 30.19 6.88
N ALA A 199 -5.42 31.09 7.63
CA ALA A 199 -4.81 32.35 8.07
C ALA A 199 -3.64 32.13 9.05
N LEU A 200 -3.78 31.19 9.99
CA LEU A 200 -2.73 30.82 10.95
C LEU A 200 -1.54 30.19 10.22
N ILE A 201 -1.80 29.28 9.28
CA ILE A 201 -0.75 28.67 8.46
C ILE A 201 -0.01 29.72 7.63
N LYS A 202 -0.73 30.67 7.03
CA LYS A 202 -0.12 31.76 6.27
C LYS A 202 0.82 32.59 7.16
N LYS A 203 0.40 32.95 8.37
CA LYS A 203 1.20 33.70 9.34
C LYS A 203 2.45 32.92 9.74
N TYR A 204 2.29 31.68 10.19
CA TYR A 204 3.39 30.81 10.61
C TYR A 204 4.43 30.61 9.50
N MET A 205 3.99 30.30 8.27
CA MET A 205 4.90 30.17 7.13
C MET A 205 5.67 31.45 6.82
N SER A 206 5.06 32.61 7.03
CA SER A 206 5.71 33.90 6.80
C SER A 206 6.79 34.18 7.84
N GLU A 207 6.46 33.99 9.12
CA GLU A 207 7.36 34.23 10.26
C GLU A 207 8.57 33.29 10.21
N GLN A 208 8.33 32.02 9.90
CA GLN A 208 9.36 30.97 9.81
C GLN A 208 10.01 30.86 8.42
N LYS A 209 9.64 31.75 7.48
CA LYS A 209 10.16 31.79 6.09
C LYS A 209 10.04 30.45 5.35
N LEU A 210 8.96 29.72 5.57
CA LEU A 210 8.73 28.37 5.04
C LEU A 210 8.15 28.39 3.62
N SER A 211 8.49 27.38 2.83
CA SER A 211 8.03 27.18 1.46
C SER A 211 7.15 25.94 1.31
N HIS A 212 6.01 26.09 0.62
CA HIS A 212 5.15 24.94 0.26
C HIS A 212 5.72 24.08 -0.87
N LYS A 213 6.91 24.43 -1.38
CA LYS A 213 7.63 23.66 -2.42
C LYS A 213 8.77 22.82 -1.85
N ASN A 214 9.15 23.04 -0.58
CA ASN A 214 10.20 22.28 0.08
C ASN A 214 9.56 21.24 1.02
N ILE A 215 10.06 20.00 0.96
CA ILE A 215 9.47 18.89 1.69
C ILE A 215 9.61 19.02 3.22
N ASP A 216 10.77 19.45 3.70
CA ASP A 216 11.03 19.59 5.13
C ASP A 216 10.21 20.74 5.72
N ASP A 217 10.01 21.80 4.94
CA ASP A 217 9.10 22.89 5.30
C ASP A 217 7.64 22.42 5.35
N ILE A 218 7.19 21.58 4.41
CA ILE A 218 5.84 20.99 4.45
C ILE A 218 5.67 20.13 5.71
N VAL A 219 6.71 19.39 6.13
CA VAL A 219 6.69 18.63 7.39
C VAL A 219 6.53 19.59 8.57
N LYS A 220 7.29 20.68 8.65
CA LYS A 220 7.14 21.70 9.71
C LYS A 220 5.75 22.31 9.72
N ILE A 221 5.22 22.69 8.56
CA ILE A 221 3.88 23.28 8.41
C ILE A 221 2.80 22.30 8.90
N THR A 222 2.86 21.05 8.46
CA THR A 222 1.89 20.01 8.84
C THR A 222 1.99 19.69 10.34
N THR A 223 3.20 19.71 10.89
CA THR A 223 3.44 19.49 12.33
C THR A 223 2.84 20.63 13.15
N TYR A 224 3.05 21.89 12.73
CA TYR A 224 2.39 23.04 13.35
C TYR A 224 0.87 22.94 13.25
N PHE A 225 0.33 22.57 12.08
CA PHE A 225 -1.11 22.38 11.91
C PHE A 225 -1.68 21.31 12.85
N ASN A 226 -0.94 20.22 13.13
CA ASN A 226 -1.34 19.20 14.10
C ASN A 226 -1.43 19.72 15.54
N SER A 227 -0.80 20.86 15.86
CA SER A 227 -0.83 21.48 17.19
C SER A 227 -1.95 22.52 17.39
N LEU A 228 -2.75 22.79 16.35
CA LEU A 228 -3.85 23.77 16.33
C LEU A 228 -5.23 23.18 16.57
#